data_AF-A0A0P8A713-F1
#
_entry.id   AF-A0A0P8A713-F1
#
_cell.length_a   1.000
_cell.length_b   1.000
_cell.length_c   1.000
_cell.angle_alpha   90.00
_cell.angle_beta   90.00
_cell.angle_gamma   90.00
#
_symmetry.space_group_name_H-M   'P 1'
#
loop_
_entity.id
_entity.type
_entity.pdbx_description
1 polymer ?
#
loop_
_entity_poly.entity_id
_entity_poly.type
_entity_poly.pdbx_seq_one_letter_code
_entity_poly.pdbx_strand_id
1 'polypeptide(L)'
;MSEKKLIKNWYRKKIVIFFSAIAILILILASANNASAVYENKHYVKSTPIPTLTSTPTLTSIPSGDTIRVYRSATGQIDVLNIETEYLPYVVAAENDIAPFESMKAQAVASRTFAYYKKEHPSGTNFDVYDDSRDQNYKPWLVITNNLKNSVSQTNGIVIKWGDVIICS
;
A
#
# COMPACT_ATOMS: atom_id res chain seq x y z
N MET A 1 44.97 35.88 -17.83
CA MET A 1 44.30 34.55 -17.86
C MET A 1 43.87 34.27 -19.29
N SER A 2 44.46 33.26 -19.95
CA SER A 2 44.41 33.08 -21.42
C SER A 2 43.00 32.80 -21.97
N GLU A 3 42.56 33.56 -22.97
CA GLU A 3 41.26 33.43 -23.67
C GLU A 3 40.97 32.00 -24.15
N LYS A 4 42.01 31.24 -24.53
CA LYS A 4 41.87 29.84 -24.97
C LYS A 4 41.29 28.94 -23.88
N LYS A 5 41.52 29.25 -22.60
CA LYS A 5 40.99 28.48 -21.45
C LYS A 5 39.51 28.79 -21.18
N LEU A 6 39.08 30.03 -21.47
CA LEU A 6 37.68 30.46 -21.35
C LEU A 6 36.81 29.83 -22.44
N ILE A 7 37.29 29.83 -23.69
CA ILE A 7 36.59 29.22 -24.83
C ILE A 7 36.45 27.70 -24.65
N LYS A 8 37.51 27.02 -24.17
CA LYS A 8 37.48 25.58 -23.88
C LYS A 8 36.47 25.23 -22.78
N ASN A 9 36.39 26.03 -21.71
CA ASN A 9 35.41 25.79 -20.64
C ASN A 9 33.98 26.10 -21.08
N TRP A 10 33.78 27.09 -21.95
CA TRP A 10 32.47 27.39 -22.53
C TRP A 10 31.97 26.25 -23.43
N TYR A 11 32.84 25.71 -24.29
CA TYR A 11 32.52 24.55 -25.11
C TYR A 11 32.24 23.30 -24.28
N ARG A 12 33.02 23.02 -23.23
CA ARG A 12 32.78 21.88 -22.34
C ARG A 12 31.43 21.97 -21.61
N LYS A 13 31.04 23.16 -21.15
CA LYS A 13 29.72 23.36 -20.52
C LYS A 13 28.57 23.14 -21.51
N LYS A 14 28.68 23.64 -22.75
CA LYS A 14 27.67 23.43 -23.79
C LYS A 14 27.56 21.96 -24.21
N ILE A 15 28.68 21.26 -24.30
CA ILE A 15 28.72 19.82 -24.60
C ILE A 15 28.03 19.02 -23.49
N VAL A 16 28.33 19.30 -22.22
CA VAL A 16 27.69 18.62 -21.08
C VAL A 16 26.18 18.89 -21.08
N ILE A 17 25.75 20.14 -21.26
CA ILE A 17 24.32 20.50 -21.31
C ILE A 17 23.60 19.76 -22.45
N PHE A 18 24.22 19.68 -23.63
CA PHE A 18 23.67 18.98 -24.80
C PHE A 18 23.51 17.47 -24.54
N PHE A 19 24.50 16.81 -23.95
CA PHE A 19 24.40 15.39 -23.60
C PHE A 19 23.37 15.13 -22.49
N SER A 20 23.24 16.00 -21.50
CA SER A 20 22.18 15.88 -20.47
C SER A 20 20.77 16.07 -21.04
N ALA A 21 20.58 17.00 -21.99
CA ALA A 21 19.29 17.18 -22.66
C ALA A 21 18.91 15.97 -23.53
N ILE A 22 19.88 15.35 -24.20
CA ILE A 22 19.68 14.11 -24.96
C ILE A 22 19.33 12.93 -24.03
N ALA A 23 20.02 12.79 -22.89
CA ALA A 23 19.71 11.74 -21.92
C ALA A 23 18.29 11.87 -21.33
N ILE A 24 17.85 13.10 -21.05
CA ILE A 24 16.49 13.40 -20.58
C ILE A 24 15.47 13.10 -21.68
N LEU A 25 15.76 13.45 -22.95
CA LEU A 25 14.89 13.14 -24.08
C LEU A 25 14.76 11.61 -24.32
N ILE A 26 15.85 10.86 -24.15
CA ILE A 26 15.85 9.39 -24.23
C ILE A 26 15.01 8.79 -23.09
N LEU A 27 15.08 9.33 -21.87
CA LEU A 27 14.24 8.88 -20.75
C LEU A 27 12.75 9.14 -20.98
N ILE A 28 12.40 10.30 -21.56
CA ILE A 28 11.01 10.63 -21.89
C ILE A 28 10.47 9.70 -23.00
N LEU A 29 11.28 9.41 -24.02
CA LEU A 29 10.92 8.47 -25.09
C LEU A 29 10.81 7.01 -24.60
N ALA A 30 11.61 6.60 -23.60
CA ALA A 30 11.51 5.28 -23.00
C ALA A 30 10.23 5.09 -22.15
N SER A 31 9.62 6.18 -21.66
CA SER A 31 8.34 6.13 -20.93
C SER A 31 7.11 6.02 -21.84
N ALA A 32 7.26 6.30 -23.14
CA ALA A 32 6.15 6.34 -24.10
C ALA A 32 5.90 5.01 -24.85
N ASN A 33 6.79 4.01 -24.73
CA ASN A 33 6.72 2.77 -25.52
C ASN A 33 6.43 1.49 -24.72
N ASN A 34 6.03 1.60 -23.45
CA ASN A 34 5.44 0.45 -22.74
C ASN A 34 3.94 0.33 -23.04
N ALA A 35 3.58 0.36 -24.33
CA ALA A 35 2.32 -0.21 -24.78
C ALA A 35 2.49 -1.73 -24.70
N SER A 36 2.01 -2.32 -23.61
CA SER A 36 1.99 -3.78 -23.48
C SER A 36 1.11 -4.33 -24.60
N ALA A 37 1.73 -5.04 -25.54
CA ALA A 37 1.03 -5.90 -26.46
C ALA A 37 0.15 -6.86 -25.64
N VAL A 38 -1.15 -6.83 -25.88
CA VAL A 38 -2.07 -7.86 -25.40
C VAL A 38 -1.68 -9.16 -26.08
N TYR A 39 -0.85 -9.95 -25.40
CA TYR A 39 -0.67 -11.36 -25.75
C TYR A 39 -1.92 -12.08 -25.23
N GLU A 40 -2.85 -12.39 -26.13
CA GLU A 40 -3.99 -13.27 -25.84
C GLU A 40 -3.45 -14.67 -25.56
N ASN A 41 -3.12 -14.94 -24.30
CA ASN A 41 -2.69 -16.26 -23.90
C ASN A 41 -3.92 -17.10 -23.54
N LYS A 42 -4.37 -17.94 -24.49
CA LYS A 42 -5.37 -18.98 -24.25
C LYS A 42 -4.76 -20.12 -23.43
N HIS A 43 -4.44 -19.85 -22.17
CA HIS A 43 -4.20 -20.91 -21.21
C HIS A 43 -5.53 -21.37 -20.62
N TYR A 44 -5.92 -22.58 -20.97
CA TYR A 44 -7.00 -23.32 -20.32
C TYR A 44 -6.66 -23.48 -18.83
N VAL A 45 -7.27 -22.64 -17.99
CA VAL A 45 -7.19 -22.78 -16.53
C VAL A 45 -8.05 -23.98 -16.15
N LYS A 46 -7.39 -25.10 -15.84
CA LYS A 46 -8.00 -26.19 -15.08
C LYS A 46 -8.47 -25.59 -13.76
N SER A 47 -9.77 -25.64 -13.49
CA SER A 47 -10.37 -25.13 -12.26
C SER A 47 -9.79 -25.83 -11.04
N THR A 48 -8.83 -25.18 -10.39
CA THR A 48 -8.47 -25.45 -9.00
C THR A 48 -9.66 -25.06 -8.10
N PRO A 49 -9.92 -25.78 -7.01
CA PRO A 49 -11.01 -25.43 -6.10
C PRO A 49 -10.80 -24.01 -5.59
N ILE A 50 -11.75 -23.14 -5.94
CA ILE A 50 -11.86 -21.78 -5.42
C ILE A 50 -11.90 -21.93 -3.89
N PRO A 51 -11.02 -21.27 -3.11
CA PRO A 51 -11.25 -21.17 -1.68
C PRO A 51 -12.65 -20.58 -1.52
N THR A 52 -13.55 -21.37 -0.94
CA THR A 52 -14.93 -20.95 -0.69
C THR A 52 -14.86 -19.77 0.27
N LEU A 53 -14.78 -18.55 -0.29
CA LEU A 53 -15.26 -17.37 0.39
C LEU A 53 -16.74 -17.65 0.58
N THR A 54 -17.14 -18.04 1.78
CA THR A 54 -18.53 -18.22 2.16
C THR A 54 -19.24 -16.89 1.91
N SER A 55 -19.76 -16.71 0.70
CA SER A 55 -20.50 -15.56 0.24
C SER A 55 -21.92 -15.67 0.78
N THR A 56 -22.03 -15.54 2.10
CA THR A 56 -23.21 -14.97 2.71
C THR A 56 -22.67 -13.94 3.68
N PRO A 57 -22.73 -12.64 3.38
CA PRO A 57 -22.63 -11.65 4.43
C PRO A 57 -23.86 -11.89 5.29
N THR A 58 -23.73 -12.73 6.32
CA THR A 58 -24.56 -12.57 7.49
C THR A 58 -24.28 -11.13 7.91
N LEU A 59 -25.25 -10.26 7.71
CA LEU A 59 -25.27 -8.90 8.25
C LEU A 59 -25.40 -9.03 9.77
N THR A 60 -24.39 -9.62 10.39
CA THR A 60 -24.16 -9.56 11.82
C THR A 60 -23.51 -8.21 12.02
N SER A 61 -24.27 -7.32 12.64
CA SER A 61 -23.84 -5.98 13.02
C SER A 61 -22.41 -6.00 13.56
N ILE A 62 -21.58 -5.15 12.93
CA ILE A 62 -20.22 -4.78 13.30
C ILE A 62 -20.11 -4.62 14.83
N PRO A 63 -19.05 -5.07 15.50
CA PRO A 63 -18.56 -4.36 16.67
C PRO A 63 -18.01 -3.01 16.19
N SER A 64 -18.90 -2.07 15.90
CA SER A 64 -18.58 -0.69 15.57
C SER A 64 -18.01 -0.05 16.84
N GLY A 65 -16.71 -0.22 17.07
CA GLY A 65 -16.06 0.20 18.31
C GLY A 65 -14.72 -0.45 18.59
N ASP A 66 -14.33 -1.48 17.83
CA ASP A 66 -13.04 -2.13 18.03
C ASP A 66 -11.88 -1.20 17.72
N THR A 67 -10.95 -1.10 18.68
CA THR A 67 -9.75 -0.30 18.56
C THR A 67 -8.49 -1.15 18.42
N ILE A 68 -7.43 -0.51 17.94
CA ILE A 68 -6.07 -1.01 17.90
C ILE A 68 -5.12 0.01 18.53
N ARG A 69 -4.13 -0.48 19.28
CA ARG A 69 -3.09 0.33 19.92
C ARG A 69 -1.86 0.35 19.02
N VAL A 70 -1.54 1.50 18.44
CA VAL A 70 -0.45 1.65 17.48
C VAL A 70 0.70 2.41 18.13
N TYR A 71 1.87 1.79 18.23
CA TYR A 71 3.09 2.47 18.66
C TYR A 71 3.65 3.32 17.51
N ARG A 72 3.72 4.63 17.74
CA ARG A 72 4.24 5.63 16.80
C ARG A 72 5.76 5.70 16.91
N SER A 73 6.47 5.06 15.99
CA SER A 73 7.92 4.87 16.07
C SER A 73 8.70 6.17 16.07
N ALA A 74 8.17 7.20 15.42
CA ALA A 74 8.77 8.53 15.38
C ALA A 74 8.69 9.30 16.71
N THR A 75 7.65 9.06 17.53
CA THR A 75 7.36 9.85 18.74
C THR A 75 7.42 9.06 20.04
N GLY A 76 7.39 7.73 19.96
CA GLY A 76 7.26 6.84 21.12
C GLY A 76 5.87 6.82 21.76
N GLN A 77 4.88 7.48 21.15
CA GLN A 77 3.50 7.53 21.64
C GLN A 77 2.73 6.28 21.22
N ILE A 78 1.62 6.00 21.92
CA ILE A 78 0.68 4.94 21.55
C ILE A 78 -0.66 5.59 21.25
N ASP A 79 -1.12 5.42 20.02
CA ASP A 79 -2.43 5.88 19.59
C ASP A 79 -3.44 4.74 19.76
N VAL A 80 -4.64 5.05 20.26
CA VAL A 80 -5.76 4.10 20.32
C VAL A 80 -6.75 4.51 19.25
N LEU A 81 -6.84 3.70 18.19
CA LEU A 81 -7.53 4.07 16.95
C LEU A 81 -8.64 3.09 16.66
N ASN A 82 -9.78 3.57 16.18
CA ASN A 82 -10.79 2.73 15.56
C ASN A 82 -10.19 2.02 14.32
N ILE A 83 -10.30 0.70 14.29
CA ILE A 83 -9.69 -0.11 13.22
C ILE A 83 -10.23 0.32 11.85
N GLU A 84 -11.54 0.43 11.70
CA GLU A 84 -12.21 0.64 10.42
C GLU A 84 -12.10 2.08 9.91
N THR A 85 -12.17 3.07 10.80
CA THR A 85 -12.28 4.48 10.39
C THR A 85 -10.98 5.28 10.53
N GLU A 86 -10.09 4.89 11.43
CA GLU A 86 -8.91 5.69 11.80
C GLU A 86 -7.58 4.98 11.51
N TYR A 87 -7.56 3.65 11.45
CA TYR A 87 -6.35 2.87 11.16
C TYR A 87 -6.29 2.38 9.71
N LEU A 88 -7.22 1.52 9.30
CA LEU A 88 -7.17 0.83 8.01
C LEU A 88 -7.11 1.76 6.77
N PRO A 89 -7.86 2.88 6.69
CA PRO A 89 -7.76 3.76 5.53
C PRO A 89 -6.34 4.30 5.32
N TYR A 90 -5.60 4.56 6.40
CA TYR A 90 -4.22 5.05 6.35
C TYR A 90 -3.21 3.94 6.08
N VAL A 91 -3.47 2.71 6.54
CA VAL A 91 -2.63 1.55 6.18
C VAL A 91 -2.77 1.24 4.69
N VAL A 92 -4.00 1.16 4.17
CA VAL A 92 -4.22 0.92 2.74
C VAL A 92 -3.59 2.03 1.90
N ALA A 93 -3.68 3.28 2.34
CA ALA A 93 -3.02 4.41 1.69
C ALA A 93 -1.48 4.31 1.74
N ALA A 94 -0.91 3.77 2.81
CA ALA A 94 0.54 3.68 2.95
C ALA A 94 1.14 2.50 2.16
N GLU A 95 0.41 1.40 2.01
CA GLU A 95 0.90 0.16 1.39
C GLU A 95 0.50 0.00 -0.08
N ASN A 96 -0.65 0.55 -0.49
CA ASN A 96 -1.25 0.23 -1.78
C ASN A 96 -1.93 1.44 -2.44
N ASP A 97 -1.36 2.64 -2.26
CA ASP A 97 -1.86 3.84 -2.93
C ASP A 97 -1.86 3.68 -4.45
N ILE A 98 -2.83 4.29 -5.13
CA ILE A 98 -2.99 4.28 -6.59
C ILE A 98 -3.29 2.88 -7.19
N ALA A 99 -3.43 1.83 -6.37
CA ALA A 99 -3.82 0.51 -6.84
C ALA A 99 -5.27 0.46 -7.39
N PRO A 100 -5.61 -0.54 -8.23
CA PRO A 100 -6.99 -0.81 -8.61
C PRO A 100 -7.89 -1.02 -7.38
N PHE A 101 -9.16 -0.62 -7.48
CA PHE A 101 -10.07 -0.60 -6.34
C PHE A 101 -10.25 -1.98 -5.67
N GLU A 102 -10.33 -3.06 -6.44
CA GLU A 102 -10.41 -4.42 -5.90
C GLU A 102 -9.10 -4.86 -5.22
N SER A 103 -7.94 -4.37 -5.68
CA SER A 103 -6.67 -4.57 -4.98
C SER A 103 -6.61 -3.81 -3.66
N MET A 104 -7.18 -2.61 -3.59
CA MET A 104 -7.32 -1.87 -2.32
C MET A 104 -8.25 -2.59 -1.34
N LYS A 105 -9.33 -3.23 -1.83
CA LYS A 105 -10.21 -4.07 -1.00
C LYS A 105 -9.48 -5.29 -0.46
N ALA A 106 -8.72 -5.99 -1.31
CA ALA A 106 -7.90 -7.12 -0.88
C ALA A 106 -6.89 -6.69 0.19
N GLN A 107 -6.23 -5.54 0.01
CA GLN A 107 -5.33 -4.97 1.01
C GLN A 107 -6.07 -4.64 2.31
N ALA A 108 -7.27 -4.07 2.25
CA ALA A 108 -8.07 -3.78 3.44
C ALA A 108 -8.41 -5.06 4.23
N VAL A 109 -8.79 -6.14 3.54
CA VAL A 109 -9.05 -7.45 4.17
C VAL A 109 -7.78 -8.02 4.81
N ALA A 110 -6.64 -7.98 4.13
CA ALA A 110 -5.36 -8.44 4.68
C ALA A 110 -4.97 -7.59 5.91
N SER A 111 -4.93 -6.27 5.79
CA SER A 111 -4.59 -5.38 6.91
C SER A 111 -5.53 -5.52 8.11
N ARG A 112 -6.84 -5.72 7.87
CA ARG A 112 -7.79 -6.01 8.95
C ARG A 112 -7.47 -7.34 9.63
N THR A 113 -7.21 -8.37 8.85
CA THR A 113 -6.86 -9.71 9.36
C THR A 113 -5.62 -9.62 10.23
N PHE A 114 -4.57 -8.96 9.77
CA PHE A 114 -3.35 -8.73 10.52
C PHE A 114 -3.60 -7.93 11.81
N ALA A 115 -4.37 -6.84 11.74
CA ALA A 115 -4.75 -6.05 12.91
C ALA A 115 -5.41 -6.90 14.01
N TYR A 116 -6.39 -7.75 13.66
CA TYR A 116 -7.02 -8.65 14.62
C TYR A 116 -6.08 -9.74 15.12
N TYR A 117 -5.25 -10.33 14.25
CA TYR A 117 -4.21 -11.28 14.67
C TYR A 117 -3.27 -10.68 15.73
N LYS A 118 -2.89 -9.41 15.55
CA LYS A 118 -2.00 -8.68 16.46
C LYS A 118 -2.65 -8.26 17.77
N LYS A 119 -3.98 -8.14 17.85
CA LYS A 119 -4.67 -7.99 19.14
C LYS A 119 -4.51 -9.23 20.02
N GLU A 120 -4.44 -10.41 19.42
CA GLU A 120 -4.19 -11.68 20.12
C GLU A 120 -2.68 -11.94 20.31
N HIS A 121 -1.84 -11.41 19.42
CA HIS A 121 -0.39 -11.60 19.38
C HIS A 121 0.36 -10.26 19.30
N PRO A 122 0.28 -9.42 20.34
CA PRO A 122 0.76 -8.04 20.28
C PRO A 122 2.27 -7.94 20.07
N SER A 123 2.71 -6.91 19.33
CA SER A 123 4.13 -6.62 19.12
C SER A 123 4.86 -6.14 20.37
N GLY A 124 4.13 -5.61 21.35
CA GLY A 124 4.71 -5.19 22.62
C GLY A 124 3.74 -5.33 23.78
N THR A 125 4.21 -5.00 24.98
CA THR A 125 3.45 -5.22 26.22
C THR A 125 2.19 -4.37 26.30
N ASN A 126 2.22 -3.13 25.80
CA ASN A 126 1.16 -2.14 25.94
C ASN A 126 0.60 -1.62 24.61
N PHE A 127 1.01 -2.18 23.48
CA PHE A 127 0.52 -1.84 22.14
C PHE A 127 0.42 -3.09 21.28
N ASP A 128 -0.40 -3.04 20.23
CA ASP A 128 -0.69 -4.19 19.38
C ASP A 128 0.27 -4.25 18.18
N VAL A 129 0.53 -3.10 17.55
CA VAL A 129 1.36 -2.99 16.33
C VAL A 129 2.28 -1.76 16.35
N TYR A 130 3.40 -1.86 15.64
CA TYR A 130 4.20 -0.73 15.19
C TYR A 130 3.57 -0.05 13.96
N ASP A 131 3.84 1.25 13.78
CA ASP A 131 3.39 2.03 12.63
C ASP A 131 4.30 1.95 11.38
N ASP A 132 5.31 1.09 11.41
CA ASP A 132 6.33 0.93 10.37
C ASP A 132 6.46 -0.51 9.88
N SER A 133 7.49 -0.78 9.07
CA SER A 133 7.69 -2.06 8.38
C SER A 133 7.96 -3.26 9.29
N ARG A 134 8.01 -3.09 10.62
CA ARG A 134 7.99 -4.24 11.55
C ARG A 134 6.63 -4.92 11.62
N ASP A 135 5.57 -4.16 11.35
CA ASP A 135 4.18 -4.62 11.34
C ASP A 135 3.51 -4.11 10.05
N GLN A 136 2.74 -3.02 10.11
CA GLN A 136 2.15 -2.39 8.93
C GLN A 136 2.47 -0.91 8.88
N ASN A 137 2.74 -0.38 7.69
CA ASN A 137 2.94 1.04 7.52
C ASN A 137 1.64 1.78 7.84
N TYR A 138 1.64 2.60 8.89
CA TYR A 138 0.53 3.47 9.25
C TYR A 138 1.00 4.94 9.26
N LYS A 139 0.49 5.73 8.32
CA LYS A 139 0.93 7.11 8.07
C LYS A 139 -0.24 8.09 8.19
N PRO A 140 -0.55 8.63 9.40
CA PRO A 140 -1.73 9.46 9.65
C PRO A 140 -1.74 10.81 8.92
N TRP A 141 -0.59 11.22 8.36
CA TRP A 141 -0.46 12.45 7.59
C TRP A 141 -0.80 12.29 6.10
N LEU A 142 -1.12 11.08 5.63
CA LEU A 142 -1.53 10.87 4.25
C LEU A 142 -2.91 11.47 3.96
N VAL A 143 -3.09 11.96 2.73
CA VAL A 143 -4.39 12.44 2.26
C VAL A 143 -5.23 11.23 1.85
N ILE A 144 -6.38 11.04 2.51
CA ILE A 144 -7.26 9.90 2.26
C ILE A 144 -8.33 10.26 1.22
N THR A 145 -8.31 9.54 0.10
CA THR A 145 -9.33 9.64 -0.96
C THR A 145 -10.59 8.84 -0.60
N ASN A 146 -11.70 9.12 -1.31
CA ASN A 146 -12.93 8.33 -1.15
C ASN A 146 -12.74 6.87 -1.55
N ASN A 147 -11.89 6.55 -2.52
CA ASN A 147 -11.61 5.16 -2.91
C ASN A 147 -10.96 4.38 -1.77
N LEU A 148 -10.03 4.99 -1.02
CA LEU A 148 -9.39 4.37 0.14
C LEU A 148 -10.39 4.12 1.29
N LYS A 149 -11.28 5.08 1.56
CA LYS A 149 -12.36 4.88 2.56
C LYS A 149 -13.35 3.80 2.11
N ASN A 150 -13.72 3.81 0.83
CA ASN A 150 -14.69 2.88 0.26
C ASN A 150 -14.14 1.46 0.16
N SER A 151 -12.85 1.25 -0.09
CA SER A 151 -12.26 -0.09 -0.14
C SER A 151 -12.28 -0.76 1.24
N VAL A 152 -12.03 0.02 2.29
CA VAL A 152 -12.14 -0.44 3.68
C VAL A 152 -13.60 -0.69 4.05
N SER A 153 -14.50 0.25 3.80
CA SER A 153 -15.90 0.14 4.22
C SER A 153 -16.68 -0.94 3.47
N GLN A 154 -16.39 -1.19 2.18
CA GLN A 154 -17.01 -2.28 1.41
C GLN A 154 -16.49 -3.67 1.77
N THR A 155 -15.44 -3.75 2.60
CA THR A 155 -14.89 -5.01 3.12
C THR A 155 -15.01 -5.10 4.65
N ASN A 156 -15.83 -4.25 5.25
CA ASN A 156 -15.93 -4.11 6.70
C ASN A 156 -16.25 -5.46 7.37
N GLY A 157 -15.49 -5.79 8.41
CA GLY A 157 -15.61 -7.06 9.15
C GLY A 157 -15.13 -8.31 8.40
N ILE A 158 -14.69 -8.22 7.14
CA ILE A 158 -14.16 -9.37 6.41
C ILE A 158 -12.70 -9.59 6.84
N VAL A 159 -12.44 -10.78 7.40
CA VAL A 159 -11.10 -11.27 7.80
C VAL A 159 -10.82 -12.63 7.18
N ILE A 160 -9.55 -12.97 7.02
CA ILE A 160 -9.11 -14.27 6.52
C ILE A 160 -8.89 -15.21 7.70
N LYS A 161 -9.44 -16.42 7.61
CA LYS A 161 -9.31 -17.46 8.64
C LYS A 161 -8.85 -18.79 8.05
N TRP A 162 -8.20 -19.60 8.88
CA TRP A 162 -7.97 -21.02 8.64
C TRP A 162 -8.68 -21.82 9.75
N GLY A 163 -9.78 -22.48 9.38
CA GLY A 163 -10.75 -22.94 10.37
C GLY A 163 -11.35 -21.75 11.12
N ASP A 164 -11.36 -21.80 12.44
CA ASP A 164 -11.86 -20.72 13.29
C ASP A 164 -10.79 -19.68 13.67
N VAL A 165 -9.53 -19.91 13.28
CA VAL A 165 -8.37 -19.09 13.66
C VAL A 165 -8.12 -17.99 12.65
N ILE A 166 -7.96 -16.74 13.12
CA ILE A 166 -7.49 -15.62 12.30
C ILE A 166 -6.02 -15.85 11.97
N ILE A 167 -5.68 -15.78 10.69
CA ILE A 167 -4.30 -16.01 10.24
C ILE A 167 -3.44 -14.74 10.38
N CYS A 168 -2.12 -14.92 10.48
CA CYS A 168 -1.19 -13.83 10.24
C CYS A 168 -1.12 -13.60 8.71
N SER A 169 -1.74 -12.53 8.21
CA SER A 169 -1.71 -12.17 6.78
C SER A 169 -0.66 -11.12 6.46
#